data_AF-A0A7V2Y3S4-F1
#
_entry.id   AF-A0A7V2Y3S4-F1
#
_cell.length_a   1.000
_cell.length_b   1.000
_cell.length_c   1.000
_cell.angle_alpha   90.00
_cell.angle_beta   90.00
_cell.angle_gamma   90.00
#
_symmetry.space_group_name_H-M   'P 1'
#
loop_
_entity.id
_entity.type
_entity.pdbx_description
1 polymer ?
#
loop_
_entity_poly.entity_id
_entity_poly.type
_entity_poly.pdbx_seq_one_letter_code
_entity_poly.pdbx_strand_id
1 'polypeptide(L)'
;MFNNESRAQTVRAVSLFDDGNVDPAVYLTHNHERLPDSAWLAFPGMIEIPAGGEAAMEITLNVPNDLAHFDKKWESVLLLESGEGPPNMVRVRVTTKKTE
;
A
#
# COMPACT_ATOMS: atom_id res chain seq x y z
N MET A 1 -6.76 -1.94 -11.91
CA MET A 1 -6.79 -0.49 -12.15
C MET A 1 -7.16 -0.28 -13.61
N PHE A 2 -8.07 0.64 -13.90
CA PHE A 2 -8.55 0.85 -15.27
C PHE A 2 -8.13 2.24 -15.76
N ASN A 3 -7.64 2.32 -16.99
CA ASN A 3 -7.31 3.57 -17.67
C ASN A 3 -8.39 3.88 -18.72
N ASN A 4 -9.24 4.86 -18.43
CA ASN A 4 -10.29 5.30 -19.36
C ASN A 4 -9.78 6.29 -20.43
N GLU A 5 -8.51 6.69 -20.37
CA GLU A 5 -7.94 7.68 -21.29
C GLU A 5 -7.56 7.06 -22.64
N SER A 6 -7.46 7.92 -23.64
CA SER A 6 -7.03 7.56 -25.01
C SER A 6 -5.51 7.36 -25.15
N ARG A 7 -4.75 7.55 -24.07
CA ARG A 7 -3.29 7.36 -24.01
C ARG A 7 -2.90 6.45 -22.86
N ALA A 8 -1.73 5.82 -22.99
CA ALA A 8 -1.15 5.06 -21.89
C ALA A 8 -0.84 5.97 -20.70
N GLN A 9 -0.99 5.42 -19.50
CA GLN A 9 -0.74 6.10 -18.24
C GLN A 9 0.24 5.28 -17.40
N THR A 10 1.10 5.98 -16.67
CA THR A 10 1.96 5.34 -15.67
C THR A 10 1.47 5.76 -14.30
N VAL A 11 1.18 4.76 -13.45
CA VAL A 11 0.80 4.96 -12.06
C VAL A 11 2.01 4.65 -11.19
N ARG A 12 2.42 5.61 -10.36
CA ARG A 12 3.43 5.42 -9.35
C ARG A 12 2.77 4.99 -8.04
N ALA A 13 3.23 3.90 -7.46
CA ALA A 13 2.79 3.42 -6.16
C ALA A 13 3.88 3.67 -5.12
N VAL A 14 3.53 4.33 -4.01
CA VAL A 14 4.45 4.58 -2.88
C VAL A 14 3.75 4.40 -1.55
N SER A 15 4.49 4.01 -0.51
CA SER A 15 3.93 4.06 0.83
C SER A 15 3.88 5.51 1.31
N LEU A 16 2.73 5.93 1.83
CA LEU A 16 2.55 7.22 2.49
C LEU A 16 3.53 7.39 3.66
N PHE A 17 3.91 6.29 4.32
CA PHE A 17 4.77 6.33 5.52
C PHE A 17 6.27 6.32 5.20
N ASP A 18 6.65 6.21 3.93
CA ASP A 18 8.06 6.36 3.51
C ASP A 18 8.46 7.84 3.43
N ASP A 19 7.50 8.77 3.41
CA ASP A 19 7.77 10.20 3.56
C ASP A 19 8.01 10.54 5.04
N GLY A 20 9.23 10.96 5.36
CA GLY A 20 9.64 11.33 6.72
C GLY A 20 8.90 12.56 7.29
N ASN A 21 8.15 13.30 6.48
CA ASN A 21 7.34 14.43 6.93
C ASN A 21 5.91 14.02 7.33
N VAL A 22 5.50 12.78 7.06
CA VAL A 22 4.17 12.29 7.41
C VAL A 22 4.17 11.78 8.85
N ASP A 23 3.27 12.33 9.67
CA ASP A 23 2.92 11.75 10.96
C ASP A 23 1.95 10.56 10.76
N PRO A 24 2.39 9.30 11.01
CA PRO A 24 1.52 8.14 10.80
C PRO A 24 0.26 8.16 11.67
N ALA A 25 0.29 8.79 12.85
CA ALA A 25 -0.83 8.79 13.79
C ALA A 25 -2.08 9.49 13.22
N VAL A 26 -1.90 10.38 12.24
CA VAL A 26 -3.00 11.08 11.56
C VAL A 26 -3.76 10.17 10.60
N TYR A 27 -3.08 9.20 9.97
CA TYR A 27 -3.63 8.41 8.87
C TYR A 27 -4.01 6.99 9.30
N LEU A 28 -3.33 6.45 10.32
CA LEU A 28 -3.60 5.14 10.86
C LEU A 28 -4.99 5.06 11.48
N THR A 29 -5.68 3.96 11.21
CA THR A 29 -6.92 3.63 11.92
C THR A 29 -6.64 3.46 13.41
N HIS A 30 -7.60 3.83 14.26
CA HIS A 30 -7.49 3.61 15.70
C HIS A 30 -7.07 2.16 16.04
N ASN A 31 -6.12 2.02 16.97
CA ASN A 31 -5.49 0.76 17.39
C ASN A 31 -4.78 -0.03 16.27
N HIS A 32 -4.45 0.62 15.14
CA HIS A 32 -3.53 0.06 14.15
C HIS A 32 -2.16 0.73 14.29
N GLU A 33 -1.13 -0.06 14.09
CA GLU A 33 0.26 0.38 14.10
C GLU A 33 0.82 0.34 12.68
N ARG A 34 1.77 1.24 12.40
CA ARG A 34 2.60 1.12 11.20
C ARG A 34 3.43 -0.15 11.35
N LEU A 35 3.62 -0.89 10.27
CA LEU A 35 4.55 -2.01 10.34
C LEU A 35 5.99 -1.55 10.43
N PRO A 36 6.77 -2.17 11.33
CA PRO A 36 8.10 -1.69 11.69
C PRO A 36 9.14 -1.86 10.58
N ASP A 37 8.97 -2.85 9.70
CA ASP A 37 9.86 -3.12 8.57
C ASP A 37 9.07 -2.95 7.28
N SER A 38 9.55 -2.15 6.31
CA SER A 38 8.93 -1.94 5.00
C SER A 38 8.96 -3.18 4.09
N ALA A 39 9.86 -4.15 4.34
CA ALA A 39 9.98 -5.37 3.54
C ALA A 39 8.79 -6.34 3.70
N TRP A 40 7.94 -6.11 4.70
CA TRP A 40 6.71 -6.87 4.92
C TRP A 40 5.66 -6.69 3.80
N LEU A 41 5.75 -5.63 3.00
CA LEU A 41 4.80 -5.30 1.95
C LEU A 41 5.56 -4.94 0.68
N ALA A 42 5.59 -5.86 -0.27
CA ALA A 42 6.20 -5.66 -1.58
C ALA A 42 5.12 -5.35 -2.63
N PHE A 43 5.39 -4.37 -3.48
CA PHE A 43 4.53 -3.95 -4.59
C PHE A 43 5.40 -3.30 -5.67
N PRO A 44 4.97 -3.28 -6.94
CA PRO A 44 5.69 -2.58 -7.99
C PRO A 44 5.59 -1.07 -7.76
N GLY A 45 6.72 -0.35 -7.80
CA GLY A 45 6.73 1.10 -7.63
C GLY A 45 6.14 1.88 -8.82
N MET A 46 6.11 1.27 -10.01
CA MET A 46 5.57 1.84 -11.24
C MET A 46 4.73 0.78 -11.96
N ILE A 47 3.54 1.18 -12.41
CA ILE A 47 2.61 0.33 -13.17
C ILE A 47 2.22 1.08 -14.45
N GLU A 48 2.49 0.48 -15.61
CA GLU A 48 2.01 0.99 -16.88
C GLU A 48 0.64 0.41 -17.20
N ILE A 49 -0.29 1.28 -17.60
CA ILE A 49 -1.65 0.92 -17.99
C ILE A 49 -1.89 1.42 -19.42
N PRO A 50 -2.13 0.52 -20.39
CA PRO A 50 -2.40 0.93 -21.76
C PRO A 50 -3.69 1.76 -21.88
N ALA A 51 -3.80 2.54 -22.96
CA ALA A 51 -5.00 3.33 -23.27
C ALA A 51 -6.25 2.45 -23.32
N GLY A 52 -7.33 2.85 -22.65
CA GLY A 52 -8.57 2.07 -22.57
C GLY A 52 -8.44 0.69 -21.92
N GLY A 53 -7.31 0.41 -21.27
CA GLY A 53 -6.97 -0.91 -20.75
C GLY A 53 -6.96 -0.99 -19.23
N GLU A 54 -6.53 -2.16 -18.73
CA GLU A 54 -6.39 -2.41 -17.30
C GLU A 54 -5.04 -3.03 -16.96
N ALA A 55 -4.62 -2.80 -15.71
CA ALA A 55 -3.47 -3.45 -15.12
C ALA A 55 -3.79 -3.88 -13.69
N ALA A 56 -3.25 -5.03 -13.29
CA ALA A 56 -3.26 -5.50 -11.91
C ALA A 56 -1.97 -5.03 -11.22
N MET A 57 -2.10 -4.60 -9.96
CA MET A 57 -0.96 -4.36 -9.08
C MET A 57 -0.86 -5.54 -8.12
N GLU A 58 0.19 -6.33 -8.25
CA GLU A 58 0.46 -7.41 -7.30
C GLU A 58 1.03 -6.83 -6.01
N ILE A 59 0.40 -7.19 -4.89
CA ILE A 59 0.84 -6.82 -3.55
C ILE A 59 1.17 -8.12 -2.82
N THR A 60 2.42 -8.27 -2.40
CA THR A 60 2.89 -9.42 -1.63
C THR A 60 3.07 -9.02 -0.17
N LEU A 61 2.52 -9.84 0.71
CA LEU A 61 2.57 -9.65 2.15
C LEU A 61 3.52 -10.68 2.79
N ASN A 62 4.63 -10.20 3.34
CA ASN A 62 5.60 -10.98 4.11
C ASN A 62 5.42 -10.67 5.60
N VAL A 63 4.42 -11.27 6.23
CA VAL A 63 4.20 -11.08 7.68
C VAL A 63 5.32 -11.75 8.47
N PRO A 64 6.06 -11.01 9.34
CA PRO A 64 7.07 -11.62 10.19
C PRO A 64 6.46 -12.72 11.07
N ASN A 65 7.06 -13.92 11.05
CA ASN A 65 6.64 -15.04 11.89
C ASN A 65 7.34 -15.01 13.26
N ASP A 66 7.26 -13.88 13.96
CA ASP A 66 7.74 -13.73 15.33
C ASP A 66 6.53 -13.59 16.27
N LEU A 67 6.57 -14.32 17.39
CA LEU A 67 5.58 -14.24 18.46
C LEU A 67 5.40 -12.80 18.97
N ALA A 68 6.43 -11.96 18.92
CA ALA A 68 6.37 -10.55 19.30
C ALA A 68 5.46 -9.68 18.39
N HIS A 69 5.06 -10.21 17.23
CA HIS A 69 4.22 -9.53 16.25
C HIS A 69 2.79 -10.10 16.19
N PHE A 70 2.45 -11.12 16.98
CA PHE A 70 1.08 -11.66 17.06
C PHE A 70 0.12 -10.75 17.85
N ASP A 71 -1.17 -10.93 17.58
CA ASP A 71 -2.30 -10.16 18.13
C ASP A 71 -2.22 -8.63 17.89
N LYS A 72 -1.34 -8.21 16.98
CA LYS A 72 -1.23 -6.81 16.54
C LYS A 72 -2.07 -6.56 15.29
N LYS A 73 -2.50 -5.29 15.18
CA LYS A 73 -3.20 -4.77 14.00
C LYS A 73 -2.28 -3.80 13.30
N TRP A 74 -2.10 -4.07 12.03
CA TRP A 74 -1.09 -3.46 11.21
C TRP A 74 -1.73 -2.75 10.05
N GLU A 75 -1.24 -1.57 9.71
CA GLU A 75 -1.76 -0.80 8.59
C GLU A 75 -0.66 -0.11 7.78
N SER A 76 -0.84 -0.10 6.46
CA SER A 76 -0.09 0.74 5.54
C SER A 76 -1.04 1.38 4.53
N VAL A 77 -0.67 2.58 4.08
CA VAL A 77 -1.39 3.33 3.06
C VAL A 77 -0.46 3.47 1.87
N LEU A 78 -0.89 2.98 0.71
CA LEU A 78 -0.22 3.19 -0.57
C LEU A 78 -0.92 4.32 -1.31
N LEU A 79 -0.15 5.29 -1.78
CA LEU A 79 -0.62 6.32 -2.69
C LEU A 79 -0.37 5.86 -4.13
N LEU A 80 -1.37 6.05 -4.97
CA LEU A 80 -1.33 5.77 -6.41
C LEU A 80 -1.42 7.09 -7.17
N GLU A 81 -0.30 7.50 -7.75
CA GLU A 81 -0.11 8.79 -8.41
C GLU A 81 -0.03 8.59 -9.92
N SER A 82 -0.95 9.19 -10.67
CA SER A 82 -1.03 9.10 -12.13
C SER A 82 -0.47 10.32 -12.87
N GLY A 83 0.01 11.33 -12.13
CA GLY A 83 0.41 12.63 -12.66
C GLY A 83 -0.76 13.53 -13.06
N GLU A 84 -1.95 12.97 -13.27
CA GLU A 84 -3.20 13.70 -13.55
C GLU A 84 -4.30 13.31 -12.58
N GLY A 85 -5.01 14.31 -12.07
CA GLY A 85 -6.10 14.12 -11.10
C GLY A 85 -5.63 13.95 -9.65
N PRO A 86 -6.57 13.79 -8.71
CA PRO A 86 -6.25 13.50 -7.32
C PRO A 86 -5.61 12.11 -7.19
N PRO A 87 -4.65 11.93 -6.27
CA PRO A 87 -4.08 10.62 -6.01
C PRO A 87 -5.15 9.66 -5.50
N ASN A 88 -5.08 8.42 -5.97
CA ASN A 88 -5.87 7.34 -5.38
C ASN A 88 -5.10 6.73 -4.21
N MET A 89 -5.79 6.00 -3.34
CA MET A 89 -5.14 5.29 -2.24
C MET A 89 -5.59 3.85 -2.13
N VAL A 90 -4.67 2.98 -1.70
CA VAL A 90 -4.96 1.62 -1.25
C VAL A 90 -4.56 1.51 0.22
N ARG A 91 -5.49 1.09 1.08
CA ARG A 91 -5.21 0.84 2.49
C ARG A 91 -5.09 -0.65 2.73
N VAL A 92 -3.93 -1.09 3.17
CA VAL A 92 -3.65 -2.49 3.51
C VAL A 92 -3.75 -2.63 5.03
N ARG A 93 -4.64 -3.51 5.50
CA ARG A 93 -4.82 -3.81 6.93
C ARG A 93 -4.61 -5.28 7.18
N VAL A 94 -3.81 -5.59 8.19
CA VAL A 94 -3.49 -6.97 8.57
C VAL A 94 -3.76 -7.14 10.06
N THR A 95 -4.42 -8.24 10.41
CA THR A 95 -4.56 -8.68 11.80
C THR A 95 -3.91 -10.04 11.93
N THR A 96 -2.84 -10.10 12.69
CA THR A 96 -2.17 -11.36 13.00
C THR A 96 -2.91 -12.07 14.12
N LYS A 97 -3.08 -13.39 14.02
CA LYS A 97 -3.61 -14.22 15.11
C LYS A 97 -2.61 -15.31 15.41
N LYS A 98 -2.45 -15.64 16.69
CA LYS A 98 -1.72 -16.84 17.08
C LYS A 98 -2.47 -18.07 16.56
N THR A 99 -1.77 -18.95 15.85
CA THR A 99 -2.32 -20.26 15.50
C THR A 99 -2.12 -21.17 16.70
N GLU A 100 -3.20 -21.78 17.19
CA GLU A 100 -3.17 -22.73 18.32
C GLU A 100 -2.47 -24.05 17.96
#